data_AF-A0A1Y4QLL7-F1
#
_entry.id   AF-A0A1Y4QLL7-F1
#
_cell.length_a   1.000
_cell.length_b   1.000
_cell.length_c   1.000
_cell.angle_alpha   90.00
_cell.angle_beta   90.00
_cell.angle_gamma   90.00
#
_symmetry.space_group_name_H-M   'P 1'
#
loop_
_entity.id
_entity.type
_entity.pdbx_description
1 polymer ?
#
loop_
_entity_poly.entity_id
_entity_poly.type
_entity_poly.pdbx_seq_one_letter_code
_entity_poly.pdbx_strand_id
1 'polypeptide(L)'
;MGNKNRPKIDYDDIELMKKIGKHNFVDMIYIYKFYKIDCKQRTVTERINQLAKYNYLKIIRTFVPPEYTINQTTVYKIISLGSAGIELMASMGENIETNISALVNASSYRMYHQAQVATVCDSIENNFKNSNSKYEVATILNEKESYIKENSNMPDAIILFKPKAEYLIENKERYILVFIELERSYASFKRVKSKMLSYENVIKDGKYIKKIGLPILDQRILFVSQTDGQFKTIKDKIAETKYGGVGVLVSKYSETCNCSTDRIYTNPQNNNKYKLLSNLEV
;
A
#
# COMPACT_ATOMS: atom_id res chain seq x y z
N MET A 1 16.59 20.23 -21.32
CA MET A 1 16.63 21.59 -20.73
C MET A 1 15.41 21.72 -19.86
N GLY A 2 15.57 21.92 -18.54
CA GLY A 2 14.44 21.97 -17.61
C GLY A 2 13.60 23.22 -17.85
N ASN A 3 12.30 23.05 -18.07
CA ASN A 3 11.38 24.12 -18.42
C ASN A 3 11.34 25.17 -17.28
N LYS A 4 11.83 26.39 -17.55
CA LYS A 4 12.02 27.42 -16.52
C LYS A 4 10.70 27.96 -15.97
N ASN A 5 9.60 27.83 -16.71
CA ASN A 5 8.29 28.43 -16.42
C ASN A 5 7.51 27.70 -15.32
N ARG A 6 6.60 28.43 -14.66
CA ARG A 6 5.65 27.86 -13.68
C ARG A 6 4.87 26.74 -14.35
N PRO A 7 4.82 25.52 -13.78
CA PRO A 7 4.13 24.42 -14.42
C PRO A 7 2.62 24.72 -14.46
N LYS A 8 2.02 24.58 -15.64
CA LYS A 8 0.58 24.36 -15.74
C LYS A 8 0.30 22.99 -15.16
N ILE A 9 -0.46 22.92 -14.07
CA ILE A 9 -0.85 21.68 -13.41
C ILE A 9 -1.90 20.98 -14.27
N ASP A 10 -1.68 19.70 -14.55
CA ASP A 10 -2.61 18.85 -15.29
C ASP A 10 -3.26 17.80 -14.37
N TYR A 11 -4.15 17.00 -14.96
CA TYR A 11 -4.92 16.00 -14.22
C TYR A 11 -4.01 14.96 -13.53
N ASP A 12 -2.98 14.46 -14.22
CA ASP A 12 -2.09 13.45 -13.64
C ASP A 12 -1.29 14.01 -12.47
N ASP A 13 -0.91 15.30 -12.52
CA ASP A 13 -0.24 15.95 -11.40
C ASP A 13 -1.14 16.01 -10.16
N ILE A 14 -2.43 16.32 -10.36
CA ILE A 14 -3.44 16.37 -9.30
C ILE A 14 -3.62 14.98 -8.69
N GLU A 15 -3.81 13.96 -9.52
CA GLU A 15 -3.98 12.59 -9.05
C GLU A 15 -2.73 12.10 -8.31
N LEU A 16 -1.52 12.43 -8.79
CA LEU A 16 -0.29 12.17 -8.06
C LEU A 16 -0.30 12.86 -6.68
N MET A 17 -0.69 14.13 -6.61
CA MET A 17 -0.73 14.86 -5.33
C MET A 17 -1.74 14.27 -4.35
N LYS A 18 -2.92 13.84 -4.82
CA LYS A 18 -3.90 13.12 -4.00
C LYS A 18 -3.33 11.81 -3.46
N LYS A 19 -2.68 11.01 -4.31
CA LYS A 19 -2.02 9.76 -3.90
C LYS A 19 -0.92 10.00 -2.88
N ILE A 20 -0.09 11.03 -3.07
CA ILE A 20 0.91 11.43 -2.08
C ILE A 20 0.23 11.90 -0.79
N GLY A 21 -0.87 12.66 -0.86
CA GLY A 21 -1.66 13.05 0.30
C GLY A 21 -2.17 11.86 1.10
N LYS A 22 -2.65 10.82 0.41
CA LYS A 22 -3.15 9.58 1.00
C LYS A 22 -2.05 8.75 1.68
N HIS A 23 -0.90 8.63 1.03
CA HIS A 23 0.23 7.82 1.50
C HIS A 23 1.27 8.61 2.31
N ASN A 24 1.06 9.93 2.50
CA ASN A 24 2.00 10.93 3.03
C ASN A 24 3.23 11.18 2.12
N PHE A 25 3.84 10.13 1.57
CA PHE A 25 4.91 10.21 0.59
C PHE A 25 5.01 8.92 -0.23
N VAL A 26 5.66 9.01 -1.38
CA VAL A 26 5.96 7.87 -2.27
C VAL A 26 7.42 7.91 -2.71
N ASP A 27 7.94 6.90 -3.39
CA ASP A 27 9.29 6.91 -3.93
C ASP A 27 9.33 7.00 -5.45
N MET A 28 10.52 7.11 -6.04
CA MET A 28 10.63 7.18 -7.50
C MET A 28 10.19 5.89 -8.20
N ILE A 29 10.23 4.73 -7.55
CA ILE A 29 9.75 3.46 -8.12
C ILE A 29 8.23 3.55 -8.30
N TYR A 30 7.52 4.02 -7.27
CA TYR A 30 6.10 4.33 -7.33
C TYR A 30 5.80 5.34 -8.45
N ILE A 31 6.55 6.46 -8.50
CA ILE A 31 6.34 7.51 -9.51
C ILE A 31 6.42 6.92 -10.93
N TYR A 32 7.46 6.16 -11.24
CA TYR A 32 7.62 5.59 -12.58
C TYR A 32 6.54 4.55 -12.92
N LYS A 33 5.95 3.93 -11.90
CA LYS A 33 4.92 2.92 -12.07
C LYS A 33 3.52 3.49 -12.28
N PHE A 34 3.19 4.61 -11.64
CA PHE A 34 1.81 5.11 -11.62
C PHE A 34 1.61 6.49 -12.24
N TYR A 35 2.66 7.28 -12.40
CA TYR A 35 2.55 8.67 -12.85
C TYR A 35 3.10 8.86 -14.26
N LYS A 36 2.23 9.29 -15.18
CA LYS A 36 2.54 9.52 -16.60
C LYS A 36 3.26 8.33 -17.24
N ILE A 37 2.63 7.15 -17.13
CA ILE A 37 3.21 5.85 -17.51
C ILE A 37 3.58 5.75 -19.00
N ASP A 38 2.95 6.55 -19.86
CA ASP A 38 3.25 6.62 -21.30
C ASP A 38 4.49 7.47 -21.62
N CYS A 39 5.07 8.15 -20.62
CA CYS A 39 6.25 8.99 -20.78
C CYS A 39 7.53 8.25 -20.44
N LYS A 40 8.63 8.62 -21.10
CA LYS A 40 9.98 8.16 -20.73
C LYS A 40 10.31 8.59 -19.29
N GLN A 41 10.98 7.72 -18.52
CA GLN A 41 11.39 8.01 -17.13
C GLN A 41 12.13 9.34 -16.97
N ARG A 42 12.94 9.73 -17.96
CA ARG A 42 13.62 11.04 -17.98
C ARG A 42 12.62 12.20 -17.98
N THR A 43 11.60 12.15 -18.82
CA THR A 43 10.53 13.16 -18.89
C THR A 43 9.78 13.25 -17.57
N VAL A 44 9.43 12.10 -16.99
CA VAL A 44 8.80 12.02 -15.67
C VAL A 44 9.68 12.66 -14.59
N THR A 45 10.98 12.33 -14.58
CA THR A 45 11.95 12.90 -13.63
C THR A 45 12.07 14.41 -13.78
N GLU A 46 12.14 14.92 -15.01
CA GLU A 46 12.17 16.36 -15.30
C GLU A 46 10.88 17.05 -14.81
N ARG A 47 9.72 16.41 -14.96
CA ARG A 47 8.44 16.92 -14.45
C ARG A 47 8.38 16.94 -12.92
N ILE A 48 8.80 15.88 -12.24
CA ILE A 48 8.91 15.86 -10.76
C ILE A 48 9.84 16.97 -10.25
N ASN A 49 11.00 17.15 -10.90
CA ASN A 49 11.92 18.23 -10.56
C ASN A 49 11.30 19.62 -10.80
N GLN A 50 10.49 19.79 -11.86
CA GLN A 50 9.77 21.03 -12.12
C GLN A 50 8.72 21.30 -11.03
N LEU A 51 7.87 20.32 -10.69
CA LEU A 51 6.87 20.44 -9.62
C LEU A 51 7.54 20.75 -8.27
N ALA A 52 8.69 20.14 -8.00
CA ALA A 52 9.47 20.40 -6.80
C ALA A 52 10.09 21.79 -6.76
N LYS A 53 10.61 22.29 -7.89
CA LYS A 53 11.13 23.66 -8.02
C LYS A 53 10.08 24.71 -7.63
N TYR A 54 8.81 24.42 -7.90
CA TYR A 54 7.68 25.31 -7.61
C TYR A 54 6.92 24.94 -6.32
N ASN A 55 7.54 24.15 -5.44
CA ASN A 55 7.00 23.75 -4.13
C ASN A 55 5.65 23.03 -4.17
N TYR A 56 5.23 22.48 -5.31
CA TYR A 56 4.09 21.57 -5.35
C TYR A 56 4.45 20.22 -4.75
N LEU A 57 5.67 19.75 -5.02
CA LEU A 57 6.26 18.55 -4.43
C LEU A 57 7.51 18.90 -3.62
N LYS A 58 7.91 18.03 -2.72
CA LYS A 58 9.18 18.09 -1.99
C LYS A 58 9.93 16.79 -2.18
N ILE A 59 11.12 16.89 -2.75
CA ILE A 59 12.03 15.76 -2.94
C ILE A 59 12.91 15.65 -1.69
N ILE A 60 12.77 14.57 -0.95
CA ILE A 60 13.60 14.27 0.22
C ILE A 60 14.55 13.13 -0.16
N ARG A 61 15.83 13.40 0.04
CA ARG A 61 16.93 12.47 -0.22
C ARG A 61 17.22 11.68 1.05
N THR A 62 17.19 10.36 0.98
CA THR A 62 17.46 9.46 2.13
C THR A 62 18.57 8.47 1.81
N PHE A 63 19.01 7.69 2.81
CA PHE A 63 19.99 6.63 2.60
C PHE A 63 19.45 5.48 1.73
N VAL A 64 20.37 4.76 1.11
CA VAL A 64 20.17 3.63 0.21
C VAL A 64 19.85 2.37 1.01
N PRO A 65 18.70 1.69 0.85
CA PRO A 65 18.43 0.44 1.56
C PRO A 65 19.54 -0.60 1.29
N PRO A 66 19.84 -1.52 2.24
CA PRO A 66 20.98 -2.45 2.14
C PRO A 66 21.04 -3.27 0.84
N GLU A 67 19.90 -3.49 0.18
CA GLU A 67 19.77 -4.23 -1.08
C GLU A 67 20.27 -3.47 -2.32
N TYR A 68 20.55 -2.16 -2.20
CA TYR A 68 21.03 -1.29 -3.28
C TYR A 68 22.55 -0.97 -3.18
N THR A 69 23.30 -1.78 -2.44
CA THR A 69 24.70 -1.51 -2.05
C THR A 69 25.76 -1.71 -3.13
N ILE A 70 25.39 -2.05 -4.38
CA ILE A 70 26.39 -2.30 -5.44
C ILE A 70 27.00 -0.99 -5.98
N ASN A 71 26.28 0.14 -5.93
CA ASN A 71 26.80 1.46 -6.32
C ASN A 71 26.35 2.54 -5.34
N GLN A 72 27.28 3.04 -4.52
CA GLN A 72 27.09 4.04 -3.45
C GLN A 72 26.60 5.43 -3.92
N THR A 73 26.28 5.63 -5.21
CA THR A 73 26.00 6.93 -5.83
C THR A 73 24.52 7.26 -5.99
N THR A 74 23.60 6.29 -5.83
CA THR A 74 22.17 6.51 -6.09
C THR A 74 21.41 6.79 -4.81
N VAL A 75 21.31 8.06 -4.42
CA VAL A 75 20.51 8.50 -3.27
C VAL A 75 19.04 8.11 -3.46
N TYR A 76 18.46 7.33 -2.53
CA TYR A 76 17.03 7.01 -2.54
C TYR A 76 16.23 8.30 -2.33
N LYS A 77 15.18 8.48 -3.12
CA LYS A 77 14.37 9.70 -3.11
C LYS A 77 12.93 9.34 -2.80
N ILE A 78 12.40 9.97 -1.77
CA ILE A 78 10.97 10.04 -1.55
C ILE A 78 10.43 11.40 -1.99
N ILE A 79 9.17 11.41 -2.38
CA ILE A 79 8.42 12.55 -2.87
C ILE A 79 7.24 12.74 -1.93
N SER A 80 7.17 13.90 -1.30
CA SER A 80 6.04 14.34 -0.46
C SER A 80 5.42 15.61 -1.06
N LEU A 81 4.29 16.07 -0.54
CA LEU A 81 3.75 17.36 -0.94
C LEU A 81 4.63 18.50 -0.41
N GLY A 82 4.84 19.51 -1.26
CA GLY A 82 5.36 20.81 -0.83
C GLY A 82 4.22 21.74 -0.42
N SER A 83 4.54 22.92 0.12
CA SER A 83 3.54 23.86 0.63
C SER A 83 2.49 24.25 -0.42
N ALA A 84 2.90 24.55 -1.66
CA ALA A 84 1.97 24.89 -2.73
C ALA A 84 1.09 23.70 -3.16
N GLY A 85 1.59 22.47 -3.00
CA GLY A 85 0.80 21.26 -3.24
C GLY A 85 -0.26 21.06 -2.16
N ILE A 86 0.10 21.27 -0.89
CA ILE A 86 -0.83 21.22 0.23
C ILE A 86 -1.95 22.25 0.06
N GLU A 87 -1.60 23.51 -0.25
CA GLU A 87 -2.56 24.58 -0.51
C GLU A 87 -3.50 24.24 -1.68
N LEU A 88 -2.95 23.71 -2.77
CA LEU A 88 -3.75 23.27 -3.91
C LEU A 88 -4.74 22.17 -3.53
N MET A 89 -4.28 21.13 -2.83
CA MET A 89 -5.15 20.03 -2.40
C MET A 89 -6.22 20.51 -1.41
N ALA A 90 -5.87 21.37 -0.46
CA ALA A 90 -6.82 21.98 0.47
C ALA A 90 -7.88 22.81 -0.26
N SER A 91 -7.50 23.55 -1.31
CA SER A 91 -8.46 24.31 -2.13
C SER A 91 -9.45 23.42 -2.91
N MET A 92 -9.09 22.15 -3.10
CA MET A 92 -9.93 21.11 -3.71
C MET A 92 -10.75 20.32 -2.68
N GLY A 93 -10.70 20.69 -1.40
CA GLY A 93 -11.43 20.03 -0.32
C GLY A 93 -10.74 18.79 0.27
N GLU A 94 -9.50 18.51 -0.13
CA GLU A 94 -8.73 17.39 0.42
C GLU A 94 -8.15 17.78 1.80
N ASN A 95 -8.42 16.95 2.81
CA ASN A 95 -7.83 17.15 4.15
C ASN A 95 -6.50 16.40 4.24
N ILE A 96 -5.39 17.09 3.96
CA ILE A 96 -4.06 16.50 3.99
C ILE A 96 -3.31 16.93 5.24
N GLU A 97 -3.15 15.99 6.17
CA GLU A 97 -2.23 16.16 7.29
C GLU A 97 -0.80 15.79 6.86
N THR A 98 0.04 16.81 6.64
CA THR A 98 1.45 16.55 6.35
C THR A 98 2.30 16.55 7.61
N ASN A 99 3.00 15.44 7.88
CA ASN A 99 3.91 15.34 9.01
C ASN A 99 5.39 15.39 8.55
N ILE A 100 5.72 16.40 7.74
CA ILE A 100 7.03 16.54 7.08
C ILE A 100 8.17 16.59 8.12
N SER A 101 7.95 17.20 9.28
CA SER A 101 8.92 17.24 10.38
C SER A 101 9.20 15.85 10.96
N ALA A 102 8.18 15.01 11.12
CA ALA A 102 8.36 13.62 11.54
C ALA A 102 9.07 12.77 10.46
N LEU A 103 8.88 13.07 9.18
CA LEU A 103 9.55 12.36 8.07
C LEU A 103 11.05 12.60 8.04
N VAL A 104 11.50 13.84 8.33
CA VAL A 104 12.92 14.19 8.34
C VAL A 104 13.68 13.41 9.44
N ASN A 105 13.01 13.09 10.54
CA ASN A 105 13.58 12.39 11.68
C ASN A 105 13.31 10.86 11.67
N ALA A 106 12.59 10.36 10.66
CA ALA A 106 12.26 8.94 10.56
C ALA A 106 13.46 8.12 10.07
N SER A 107 13.54 6.86 10.50
CA SER A 107 14.57 5.95 9.98
C SER A 107 14.34 5.68 8.49
N SER A 108 15.40 5.72 7.68
CA SER A 108 15.29 5.51 6.22
C SER A 108 14.65 4.17 5.87
N TYR A 109 14.89 3.16 6.69
CA TYR A 109 14.25 1.85 6.54
C TYR A 109 12.73 1.89 6.74
N ARG A 110 12.23 2.65 7.72
CA ARG A 110 10.78 2.87 7.89
C ARG A 110 10.19 3.60 6.70
N MET A 111 10.92 4.57 6.14
CA MET A 111 10.48 5.31 4.96
C MET A 111 10.39 4.41 3.73
N TYR A 112 11.41 3.60 3.48
CA TYR A 112 11.41 2.61 2.39
C TYR A 112 10.23 1.64 2.50
N HIS A 113 9.99 1.10 3.69
CA HIS A 113 8.85 0.21 3.96
C HIS A 113 7.51 0.87 3.62
N GLN A 114 7.28 2.11 4.07
CA GLN A 114 6.02 2.80 3.80
C GLN A 114 5.81 3.12 2.32
N ALA A 115 6.88 3.47 1.58
CA ALA A 115 6.80 3.66 0.14
C ALA A 115 6.46 2.35 -0.61
N GLN A 116 6.96 1.21 -0.12
CA GLN A 116 6.59 -0.11 -0.66
C GLN A 116 5.13 -0.48 -0.34
N VAL A 117 4.63 -0.16 0.86
CA VAL A 117 3.22 -0.35 1.22
C VAL A 117 2.32 0.45 0.28
N ALA A 118 2.65 1.73 0.02
CA ALA A 118 1.93 2.56 -0.95
C ALA A 118 1.90 1.91 -2.34
N THR A 119 3.06 1.43 -2.80
CA THR A 119 3.19 0.76 -4.11
C THR A 119 2.38 -0.52 -4.20
N VAL A 120 2.35 -1.34 -3.14
CA VAL A 120 1.51 -2.55 -3.08
C VAL A 120 0.03 -2.19 -3.14
N CYS A 121 -0.42 -1.24 -2.32
CA CYS A 121 -1.84 -0.89 -2.24
C CYS A 121 -2.37 -0.34 -3.57
N ASP A 122 -1.67 0.61 -4.18
CA ASP A 122 -2.10 1.19 -5.45
C ASP A 122 -1.88 0.24 -6.64
N SER A 123 -0.93 -0.70 -6.55
CA SER A 123 -0.82 -1.77 -7.54
C SER A 123 -2.06 -2.66 -7.51
N ILE A 124 -2.50 -3.05 -6.31
CA ILE A 124 -3.71 -3.84 -6.12
C ILE A 124 -4.93 -3.08 -6.65
N GLU A 125 -5.11 -1.81 -6.26
CA GLU A 125 -6.21 -0.97 -6.76
C GLU A 125 -6.21 -0.89 -8.30
N ASN A 126 -5.07 -0.53 -8.90
CA ASN A 126 -4.97 -0.37 -10.35
C ASN A 126 -5.23 -1.68 -11.10
N ASN A 127 -4.66 -2.79 -10.65
CA ASN A 127 -4.85 -4.09 -11.30
C ASN A 127 -6.30 -4.56 -11.17
N PHE A 128 -6.95 -4.38 -10.01
CA PHE A 128 -8.37 -4.74 -9.86
C PHE A 128 -9.27 -3.87 -10.74
N LYS A 129 -9.03 -2.55 -10.78
CA LYS A 129 -9.74 -1.61 -11.65
C LYS A 129 -9.68 -2.01 -13.13
N ASN A 130 -8.51 -2.49 -13.59
CA ASN A 130 -8.26 -2.85 -14.99
C ASN A 130 -8.45 -4.34 -15.30
N SER A 131 -9.05 -5.12 -14.39
CA SER A 131 -9.27 -6.56 -14.56
C SER A 131 -10.74 -6.94 -14.72
N ASN A 132 -10.95 -8.20 -15.14
CA ASN A 132 -12.27 -8.84 -15.17
C ASN A 132 -12.74 -9.32 -13.78
N SER A 133 -12.11 -8.87 -12.69
CA SER A 133 -12.59 -9.17 -11.33
C SER A 133 -13.98 -8.55 -11.13
N LYS A 134 -14.83 -9.26 -10.37
CA LYS A 134 -16.16 -8.78 -9.96
C LYS A 134 -16.09 -7.70 -8.87
N TYR A 135 -14.90 -7.51 -8.30
CA TYR A 135 -14.64 -6.54 -7.23
C TYR A 135 -13.76 -5.40 -7.73
N GLU A 136 -13.91 -4.26 -7.07
CA GLU A 136 -13.03 -3.11 -7.16
C GLU A 136 -12.64 -2.64 -5.76
N VAL A 137 -11.55 -1.87 -5.67
CA VAL A 137 -11.14 -1.25 -4.41
C VAL A 137 -12.04 -0.04 -4.16
N ALA A 138 -12.71 -0.02 -3.01
CA ALA A 138 -13.53 1.08 -2.54
C ALA A 138 -12.68 2.18 -1.90
N THR A 139 -11.76 1.78 -1.01
CA THR A 139 -10.82 2.69 -0.37
C THR A 139 -9.63 1.93 0.20
N ILE A 140 -8.52 2.65 0.37
CA ILE A 140 -7.34 2.19 1.09
C ILE A 140 -7.29 2.98 2.38
N LEU A 141 -7.00 2.35 3.51
CA LEU A 141 -6.75 3.01 4.79
C LEU A 141 -5.27 2.82 5.13
N ASN A 142 -4.54 3.92 5.31
CA ASN A 142 -3.14 3.86 5.73
C ASN A 142 -3.02 3.47 7.23
N GLU A 143 -1.78 3.27 7.72
CA GLU A 143 -1.49 2.92 9.12
C GLU A 143 -2.18 3.87 10.13
N LYS A 144 -2.28 5.17 9.81
CA LYS A 144 -2.91 6.17 10.69
C LYS A 144 -4.43 6.06 10.68
N GLU A 145 -5.04 5.93 9.51
CA GLU A 145 -6.50 5.81 9.36
C GLU A 145 -7.01 4.51 9.97
N SER A 146 -6.22 3.44 9.86
CA SER A 146 -6.50 2.14 10.47
C SER A 146 -6.19 2.07 11.98
N TYR A 147 -5.60 3.10 12.59
CA TYR A 147 -5.24 3.10 14.00
C TYR A 147 -6.42 2.81 14.95
N ILE A 148 -6.22 1.85 15.86
CA ILE A 148 -7.12 1.53 16.98
C ILE A 148 -6.27 1.52 18.26
N LYS A 149 -6.60 2.42 19.22
CA LYS A 149 -5.78 2.66 20.42
C LYS A 149 -5.62 1.42 21.30
N GLU A 150 -6.66 0.59 21.44
CA GLU A 150 -6.58 -0.63 22.27
C GLU A 150 -5.91 -1.82 21.57
N ASN A 151 -5.45 -1.67 20.32
CA ASN A 151 -4.80 -2.75 19.58
C ASN A 151 -3.29 -2.60 19.63
N SER A 152 -2.61 -3.65 20.10
CA SER A 152 -1.15 -3.67 20.22
C SER A 152 -0.42 -3.86 18.88
N ASN A 153 -1.11 -4.41 17.86
CA ASN A 153 -0.57 -4.59 16.52
C ASN A 153 -1.47 -3.94 15.48
N MET A 154 -0.85 -3.20 14.56
CA MET A 154 -1.51 -2.46 13.49
C MET A 154 -1.10 -3.02 12.13
N PRO A 155 -2.04 -3.08 11.18
CA PRO A 155 -1.72 -3.36 9.79
C PRO A 155 -0.88 -2.22 9.22
N ASP A 156 -0.06 -2.53 8.21
CA ASP A 156 0.62 -1.51 7.44
C ASP A 156 -0.39 -0.66 6.64
N ALA A 157 -1.42 -1.34 6.10
CA ALA A 157 -2.57 -0.72 5.47
C ALA A 157 -3.77 -1.67 5.47
N ILE A 158 -4.96 -1.14 5.19
CA ILE A 158 -6.17 -1.92 4.95
C ILE A 158 -6.70 -1.56 3.57
N ILE A 159 -7.08 -2.54 2.77
CA ILE A 159 -7.78 -2.33 1.50
C ILE A 159 -9.21 -2.83 1.67
N LEU A 160 -10.18 -1.97 1.39
CA LEU A 160 -11.59 -2.33 1.32
C LEU A 160 -11.97 -2.58 -0.14
N PHE A 161 -12.47 -3.77 -0.41
CA PHE A 161 -13.05 -4.12 -1.71
C PHE A 161 -14.57 -4.08 -1.63
N LYS A 162 -15.21 -3.73 -2.73
CA LYS A 162 -16.65 -3.85 -2.94
C LYS A 162 -16.94 -4.49 -4.30
N PRO A 163 -18.08 -5.16 -4.51
CA PRO A 163 -18.51 -5.56 -5.84
C PRO A 163 -18.60 -4.34 -6.76
N LYS A 164 -18.23 -4.51 -8.04
CA LYS A 164 -18.51 -3.49 -9.06
C LYS A 164 -20.02 -3.34 -9.23
N ALA A 165 -20.45 -2.17 -9.71
CA ALA A 165 -21.87 -1.82 -9.81
C ALA A 165 -22.68 -2.88 -10.57
N GLU A 166 -22.15 -3.46 -11.65
CA GLU A 166 -22.85 -4.50 -12.43
C GLU A 166 -23.03 -5.84 -11.70
N TYR A 167 -22.30 -6.08 -10.60
CA TYR A 167 -22.36 -7.31 -9.81
C TYR A 167 -23.06 -7.12 -8.45
N LEU A 168 -23.64 -5.95 -8.19
CA LEU A 168 -24.43 -5.72 -6.98
C LEU A 168 -25.76 -6.50 -7.04
N ILE A 169 -25.92 -7.46 -6.15
CA ILE A 169 -27.18 -8.20 -5.97
C ILE A 169 -28.07 -7.38 -5.03
N GLU A 170 -29.28 -7.03 -5.49
CA GLU A 170 -30.32 -6.36 -4.69
C GLU A 170 -29.90 -5.01 -4.07
N ASN A 171 -28.94 -4.29 -4.66
CA ASN A 171 -28.37 -3.05 -4.10
C ASN A 171 -27.81 -3.21 -2.67
N LYS A 172 -27.48 -4.43 -2.24
CA LYS A 172 -26.87 -4.65 -0.92
C LYS A 172 -25.38 -4.37 -1.01
N GLU A 173 -24.96 -3.27 -0.38
CA GLU A 173 -23.54 -2.98 -0.18
C GLU A 173 -22.90 -4.10 0.65
N ARG A 174 -21.74 -4.56 0.20
CA ARG A 174 -20.97 -5.63 0.82
C ARG A 174 -19.50 -5.35 0.61
N TYR A 175 -18.71 -5.52 1.65
CA TYR A 175 -17.29 -5.21 1.61
C TYR A 175 -16.43 -6.39 2.05
N ILE A 176 -15.24 -6.50 1.47
CA ILE A 176 -14.20 -7.41 1.94
C ILE A 176 -13.03 -6.56 2.42
N LEU A 177 -12.56 -6.87 3.62
CA LEU A 177 -11.45 -6.15 4.24
C LEU A 177 -10.18 -6.99 4.13
N VAL A 178 -9.14 -6.42 3.51
CA VAL A 178 -7.82 -7.06 3.42
C VAL A 178 -6.79 -6.25 4.19
N PHE A 179 -6.26 -6.82 5.27
CA PHE A 179 -5.12 -6.31 6.01
C PHE A 179 -3.84 -6.57 5.21
N ILE A 180 -3.04 -5.53 4.98
CA ILE A 180 -1.75 -5.61 4.30
C ILE A 180 -0.63 -5.60 5.33
N GLU A 181 0.29 -6.55 5.18
CA GLU A 181 1.47 -6.70 6.01
C GLU A 181 2.69 -6.94 5.13
N LEU A 182 3.53 -5.93 4.97
CA LEU A 182 4.78 -6.09 4.24
C LEU A 182 5.85 -6.63 5.21
N GLU A 183 6.45 -7.77 4.87
CA GLU A 183 7.49 -8.37 5.68
C GLU A 183 8.73 -7.46 5.64
N ARG A 184 8.97 -6.80 6.77
CA ARG A 184 10.10 -5.90 6.97
C ARG A 184 11.40 -6.70 7.01
N SER A 185 11.50 -7.56 8.00
CA SER A 185 12.73 -8.26 8.37
C SER A 185 12.33 -9.61 8.90
N TYR A 186 13.07 -10.68 8.58
CA TYR A 186 12.87 -12.07 9.03
C TYR A 186 12.38 -12.18 10.50
N ALA A 187 11.08 -11.95 10.72
CA ALA A 187 10.59 -11.64 12.05
C ALA A 187 10.73 -12.89 12.92
N SER A 188 11.09 -12.76 14.20
CA SER A 188 11.19 -13.95 15.04
C SER A 188 9.85 -14.69 15.08
N PHE A 189 9.89 -16.02 15.21
CA PHE A 189 8.66 -16.82 15.27
C PHE A 189 7.71 -16.33 16.37
N LYS A 190 8.25 -15.93 17.54
CA LYS A 190 7.47 -15.31 18.64
C LYS A 190 6.72 -14.06 18.18
N ARG A 191 7.35 -13.20 17.38
CA ARG A 191 6.72 -11.98 16.86
C ARG A 191 5.63 -12.29 15.84
N VAL A 192 5.89 -13.22 14.92
CA VAL A 192 4.88 -13.69 13.94
C VAL A 192 3.68 -14.30 14.66
N LYS A 193 3.91 -15.19 15.63
CA LYS A 193 2.84 -15.80 16.44
C LYS A 193 2.01 -14.77 17.21
N SER A 194 2.66 -13.82 17.88
CA SER A 194 1.97 -12.73 18.59
C SER A 194 1.11 -11.88 17.64
N LYS A 195 1.64 -11.57 16.46
CA LYS A 195 0.95 -10.82 15.41
C LYS A 195 -0.28 -11.56 14.88
N MET A 196 -0.15 -12.86 14.61
CA MET A 196 -1.27 -13.71 14.21
C MET A 196 -2.37 -13.76 15.27
N LEU A 197 -2.02 -14.00 16.54
CA LEU A 197 -2.98 -14.01 17.65
C LEU A 197 -3.69 -12.66 17.81
N SER A 198 -2.95 -11.55 17.65
CA SER A 198 -3.55 -10.21 17.69
C SER A 198 -4.59 -10.04 16.59
N TYR A 199 -4.32 -10.52 15.38
CA TYR A 199 -5.29 -10.44 14.29
C TYR A 199 -6.52 -11.31 14.54
N GLU A 200 -6.34 -12.56 14.99
CA GLU A 200 -7.45 -13.44 15.33
C GLU A 200 -8.38 -12.80 16.37
N ASN A 201 -7.82 -12.21 17.43
CA ASN A 201 -8.61 -11.53 18.45
C ASN A 201 -9.36 -10.32 17.88
N VAL A 202 -8.68 -9.47 17.12
CA VAL A 202 -9.28 -8.25 16.55
C VAL A 202 -10.38 -8.55 15.54
N ILE A 203 -10.21 -9.60 14.73
CA ILE A 203 -11.20 -10.08 13.76
C ILE A 203 -12.41 -10.68 14.50
N LYS A 204 -12.16 -11.54 15.50
CA LYS A 204 -13.21 -12.16 16.32
C LYS A 204 -14.05 -11.13 17.08
N ASP A 205 -13.42 -10.10 17.63
CA ASP A 205 -14.09 -9.01 18.36
C ASP A 205 -14.82 -8.02 17.44
N GLY A 206 -14.61 -8.14 16.12
CA GLY A 206 -15.18 -7.26 15.10
C GLY A 206 -14.73 -5.80 15.23
N LYS A 207 -13.54 -5.53 15.77
CA LYS A 207 -13.13 -4.14 16.08
C LYS A 207 -13.02 -3.27 14.83
N TYR A 208 -12.42 -3.80 13.76
CA TYR A 208 -12.33 -3.07 12.48
C TYR A 208 -13.68 -2.90 11.81
N ILE A 209 -14.57 -3.91 11.88
CA ILE A 209 -15.95 -3.79 11.39
C ILE A 209 -16.67 -2.64 12.09
N LYS A 210 -16.59 -2.58 13.43
CA LYS A 210 -17.19 -1.49 14.23
C LYS A 210 -16.61 -0.12 13.90
N LYS A 211 -15.28 -0.02 13.75
CA LYS A 211 -14.60 1.24 13.40
C LYS A 211 -14.99 1.74 12.01
N ILE A 212 -15.09 0.83 11.05
CA ILE A 212 -15.37 1.18 9.65
C ILE A 212 -16.87 1.46 9.45
N GLY A 213 -17.74 0.76 10.17
CA GLY A 213 -19.19 0.97 10.10
C GLY A 213 -19.83 0.50 8.78
N LEU A 214 -19.15 -0.36 8.01
CA LEU A 214 -19.62 -0.91 6.74
C LEU A 214 -19.99 -2.39 6.88
N PRO A 215 -20.88 -2.93 6.01
CA PRO A 215 -21.24 -4.34 5.99
C PRO A 215 -20.09 -5.22 5.45
N ILE A 216 -19.13 -5.54 6.31
CA ILE A 216 -17.99 -6.41 6.00
C ILE A 216 -18.43 -7.88 5.99
N LEU A 217 -18.26 -8.57 4.86
CA LEU A 217 -18.56 -10.01 4.72
C LEU A 217 -17.40 -10.91 5.15
N ASP A 218 -16.17 -10.50 4.84
CA ASP A 218 -14.96 -11.29 5.12
C ASP A 218 -13.79 -10.35 5.43
N GLN A 219 -12.86 -10.86 6.24
CA GLN A 219 -11.63 -10.21 6.67
C GLN A 219 -10.45 -11.15 6.41
N ARG A 220 -9.44 -10.68 5.68
CA ARG A 220 -8.25 -11.48 5.34
C ARG A 220 -6.95 -10.73 5.62
N ILE A 221 -5.89 -11.47 5.87
CA ILE A 221 -4.54 -10.93 6.03
C ILE A 221 -3.70 -11.35 4.85
N LEU A 222 -3.07 -10.38 4.20
CA LEU A 222 -2.09 -10.57 3.15
C LEU A 222 -0.71 -10.17 3.64
N PHE A 223 0.18 -11.16 3.78
CA PHE A 223 1.60 -10.92 3.97
C PHE A 223 2.33 -10.84 2.63
N VAL A 224 3.03 -9.74 2.39
CA VAL A 224 3.80 -9.50 1.16
C VAL A 224 5.28 -9.54 1.50
N SER A 225 6.06 -10.35 0.79
CA SER A 225 7.51 -10.51 1.05
C SER A 225 8.35 -9.95 -0.09
N GLN A 226 9.44 -9.26 0.23
CA GLN A 226 10.28 -8.61 -0.79
C GLN A 226 11.14 -9.62 -1.55
N THR A 227 11.72 -10.58 -0.82
CA THR A 227 12.63 -11.59 -1.36
C THR A 227 12.06 -13.01 -1.23
N ASP A 228 12.59 -13.93 -2.03
CA ASP A 228 12.22 -15.36 -1.98
C ASP A 228 12.54 -16.00 -0.62
N GLY A 229 13.66 -15.59 0.00
CA GLY A 229 14.04 -16.05 1.33
C GLY A 229 13.05 -15.59 2.41
N GLN A 230 12.63 -14.32 2.37
CA GLN A 230 11.58 -13.79 3.24
C GLN A 230 10.26 -14.51 3.00
N PHE A 231 9.85 -14.69 1.75
CA PHE A 231 8.62 -15.39 1.37
C PHE A 231 8.56 -16.80 1.96
N LYS A 232 9.62 -17.59 1.77
CA LYS A 232 9.70 -18.95 2.33
C LYS A 232 9.62 -18.89 3.85
N THR A 233 10.41 -18.03 4.47
CA THR A 233 10.51 -17.96 5.93
C THR A 233 9.23 -17.52 6.60
N ILE A 234 8.55 -16.48 6.10
CA ILE A 234 7.30 -16.00 6.70
C ILE A 234 6.19 -17.02 6.50
N LYS A 235 6.13 -17.68 5.34
CA LYS A 235 5.17 -18.75 5.06
C LYS A 235 5.34 -19.91 6.03
N ASP A 236 6.56 -20.41 6.21
CA ASP A 236 6.86 -21.53 7.11
C ASP A 236 6.51 -21.16 8.57
N LYS A 237 6.91 -19.96 9.02
CA LYS A 237 6.56 -19.46 10.36
C LYS A 237 5.05 -19.34 10.57
N ILE A 238 4.31 -18.80 9.59
CA ILE A 238 2.85 -18.67 9.70
C ILE A 238 2.19 -20.05 9.74
N ALA A 239 2.63 -21.01 8.92
CA ALA A 239 2.12 -22.38 8.93
C ALA A 239 2.27 -23.04 10.31
N GLU A 240 3.41 -22.80 10.99
CA GLU A 240 3.68 -23.30 12.34
C GLU A 240 2.81 -22.65 13.44
N THR A 241 2.24 -21.46 13.22
CA THR A 241 1.42 -20.78 14.25
C THR A 241 0.08 -21.45 14.55
N LYS A 242 -0.42 -22.33 13.67
CA LYS A 242 -1.72 -23.01 13.77
C LYS A 242 -2.89 -22.03 14.06
N TYR A 243 -3.16 -21.12 13.12
CA TYR A 243 -4.32 -20.21 13.14
C TYR A 243 -5.58 -20.93 12.60
N GLY A 244 -6.76 -20.60 13.13
CA GLY A 244 -7.98 -21.39 12.87
C GLY A 244 -9.17 -20.59 12.33
N GLY A 245 -9.15 -19.26 12.41
CA GLY A 245 -10.32 -18.43 12.15
C GLY A 245 -10.12 -17.26 11.20
N VAL A 246 -8.98 -17.20 10.50
CA VAL A 246 -8.63 -16.04 9.65
C VAL A 246 -8.08 -16.52 8.31
N GLY A 247 -8.56 -15.90 7.22
CA GLY A 247 -8.00 -16.12 5.89
C GLY A 247 -6.63 -15.46 5.78
N VAL A 248 -5.57 -16.26 5.71
CA VAL A 248 -4.19 -15.78 5.59
C VAL A 248 -3.60 -16.18 4.26
N LEU A 249 -3.01 -15.20 3.58
CA LEU A 249 -2.35 -15.35 2.30
C LEU A 249 -0.95 -14.75 2.36
N VAL A 250 -0.03 -15.35 1.61
CA VAL A 250 1.35 -14.86 1.45
C VAL A 250 1.68 -14.75 -0.03
N SER A 251 2.34 -13.68 -0.43
CA SER A 251 2.80 -13.45 -1.81
C SER A 251 4.13 -12.74 -1.88
N LYS A 252 4.78 -12.74 -3.04
CA LYS A 252 5.96 -11.92 -3.30
C LYS A 252 5.56 -10.50 -3.69
N TYR A 253 6.43 -9.53 -3.39
CA TYR A 253 6.23 -8.12 -3.69
C TYR A 253 6.03 -7.88 -5.18
N SER A 254 6.91 -8.43 -6.02
CA SER A 254 6.85 -8.29 -7.48
C SER A 254 5.56 -8.87 -8.06
N GLU A 255 5.17 -10.08 -7.65
CA GLU A 255 3.93 -10.73 -8.08
C GLU A 255 2.71 -9.89 -7.67
N THR A 256 2.64 -9.46 -6.40
CA THR A 256 1.54 -8.64 -5.89
C THR A 256 1.43 -7.31 -6.63
N CYS A 257 2.57 -6.70 -6.93
CA CYS A 257 2.62 -5.42 -7.62
C CYS A 257 2.16 -5.54 -9.10
N ASN A 258 2.38 -6.68 -9.76
CA ASN A 258 2.19 -6.79 -11.21
C ASN A 258 0.97 -7.65 -11.61
N CYS A 259 0.56 -8.58 -10.76
CA CYS A 259 -0.40 -9.65 -11.08
C CYS A 259 -1.38 -9.90 -9.92
N SER A 260 -1.80 -8.85 -9.19
CA SER A 260 -2.61 -9.00 -7.96
C SER A 260 -3.99 -9.64 -8.14
N THR A 261 -4.48 -9.77 -9.36
CA THR A 261 -5.77 -10.40 -9.64
C THR A 261 -5.63 -11.91 -9.90
N ASP A 262 -4.40 -12.38 -10.03
CA ASP A 262 -4.08 -13.73 -10.47
C ASP A 262 -3.94 -14.69 -9.27
N ARG A 263 -3.77 -15.98 -9.60
CA ARG A 263 -3.53 -17.04 -8.61
C ARG A 263 -2.09 -17.05 -8.12
N ILE A 264 -1.68 -15.99 -7.44
CA ILE A 264 -0.31 -15.81 -6.91
C ILE A 264 -0.22 -15.95 -5.38
N TYR A 265 -1.36 -15.95 -4.69
CA TYR A 265 -1.41 -15.88 -3.23
C TYR A 265 -1.40 -17.28 -2.63
N THR A 266 -0.36 -17.61 -1.88
CA THR A 266 -0.20 -18.93 -1.27
C THR A 266 -0.83 -18.94 0.11
N ASN A 267 -1.69 -19.92 0.40
CA ASN A 267 -2.14 -20.19 1.77
C ASN A 267 -1.03 -20.99 2.50
N PRO A 268 -0.50 -20.49 3.63
CA PRO A 268 0.59 -21.18 4.35
C PRO A 268 0.25 -22.58 4.89
N GLN A 269 -1.02 -22.90 5.17
CA GLN A 269 -1.41 -24.18 5.76
C GLN A 269 -1.49 -25.32 4.74
N ASN A 270 -1.94 -25.03 3.51
CA ASN A 270 -2.14 -26.05 2.48
C ASN A 270 -1.24 -25.87 1.25
N ASN A 271 -0.43 -24.81 1.20
CA ASN A 271 0.45 -24.46 0.06
C ASN A 271 -0.25 -24.26 -1.29
N ASN A 272 -1.59 -24.26 -1.34
CA ASN A 272 -2.31 -23.96 -2.58
C ASN A 272 -2.24 -22.47 -2.90
N LYS A 273 -2.27 -22.17 -4.20
CA LYS A 273 -2.35 -20.80 -4.72
C LYS A 273 -3.78 -20.40 -5.02
N TYR A 274 -4.11 -19.17 -4.67
CA TYR A 274 -5.44 -18.57 -4.72
C TYR A 274 -5.37 -17.19 -5.38
N LYS A 275 -6.51 -16.70 -5.87
CA LYS A 275 -6.69 -15.25 -6.10
C LYS A 275 -6.88 -14.56 -4.75
N LEU A 276 -6.58 -13.27 -4.66
CA LEU A 276 -6.70 -12.51 -3.40
C LEU A 276 -8.08 -12.66 -2.75
N LEU A 277 -9.14 -12.58 -3.56
CA LEU A 277 -10.53 -12.65 -3.13
C LEU A 277 -11.21 -13.99 -3.48
N SER A 278 -10.44 -15.06 -3.75
CA SER A 278 -11.06 -16.35 -4.11
C SER A 278 -11.92 -16.91 -2.97
N ASN A 279 -12.95 -17.68 -3.34
CA ASN A 279 -14.02 -18.18 -2.46
C ASN A 279 -14.98 -17.09 -1.95
N LEU A 280 -14.84 -15.85 -2.46
CA LEU A 280 -15.75 -14.72 -2.21
C LEU A 280 -16.30 -14.11 -3.51
N GLU A 281 -15.82 -14.60 -4.66
CA GLU A 281 -16.40 -14.29 -5.96
C GLU A 281 -17.79 -14.93 -6.02
N VAL A 282 -18.83 -14.13 -5.76
CA VAL A 282 -20.25 -14.50 -5.89
C VAL A 282 -20.56 -14.86 -7.33
#